data_AF-A0A351Q582-F1
#
_entry.id   AF-A0A351Q582-F1
#
_cell.length_a   1.000
_cell.length_b   1.000
_cell.length_c   1.000
_cell.angle_alpha   90.00
_cell.angle_beta   90.00
_cell.angle_gamma   90.00
#
_symmetry.space_group_name_H-M   'P 1'
#
loop_
_entity.id
_entity.type
_entity.pdbx_description
1 polymer ?
#
loop_
_entity_poly.entity_id
_entity_poly.type
_entity_poly.pdbx_seq_one_letter_code
_entity_poly.pdbx_strand_id
1 'polypeptide(L)'
;MGLESYIAERKQHKDLLVMAHVVCGYPSFEANMQELEIMHEAGVDLVELQFPFSEPSADGPLFVHANEQSLKSGTTVDQCFDFMKLVSE
;
A
#
# COMPACT_ATOMS: atom_id res chain seq x y z
N MET A 1 10.32 -7.56 -13.13
CA MET A 1 10.44 -6.37 -14.00
C MET A 1 10.64 -5.15 -13.08
N GLY A 2 11.48 -4.18 -13.44
CA GLY A 2 11.64 -2.97 -12.63
C GLY A 2 10.46 -2.00 -12.77
N LEU A 3 10.27 -1.13 -11.77
CA LEU A 3 9.17 -0.14 -11.74
C LEU A 3 9.16 0.76 -12.98
N GLU A 4 10.33 1.26 -13.39
CA GLU A 4 10.46 2.11 -14.59
C GLU A 4 9.95 1.41 -15.85
N SER A 5 10.39 0.15 -16.07
CA SER A 5 9.96 -0.64 -17.22
C SER A 5 8.47 -0.92 -17.19
N TYR A 6 7.91 -1.24 -16.02
CA TYR A 6 6.47 -1.45 -15.86
C TYR A 6 5.67 -0.19 -16.22
N ILE A 7 6.06 0.97 -15.69
CA ILE A 7 5.38 2.25 -16.00
C ILE A 7 5.49 2.56 -17.50
N ALA A 8 6.67 2.40 -18.09
CA ALA A 8 6.89 2.66 -19.51
C ALA A 8 6.04 1.75 -20.41
N GLU A 9 5.89 0.47 -20.07
CA GLU A 9 5.02 -0.48 -20.78
C GLU A 9 3.55 -0.10 -20.63
N ARG A 10 3.07 0.13 -19.40
CA ARG A 10 1.65 0.45 -19.14
C ARG A 10 1.21 1.73 -19.83
N LYS A 11 2.09 2.74 -19.92
CA LYS A 11 1.82 4.00 -20.63
C LYS A 11 1.68 3.85 -22.15
N GLN A 12 2.05 2.71 -22.74
CA GLN A 12 1.78 2.44 -24.16
C GLN A 12 0.29 2.15 -24.42
N HIS A 13 -0.44 1.74 -23.40
CA HIS A 13 -1.83 1.29 -23.49
C HIS A 13 -2.81 2.10 -22.63
N LYS A 14 -2.30 2.95 -21.73
CA LYS A 14 -3.10 3.78 -20.82
C LYS A 14 -2.46 5.15 -20.63
N ASP A 15 -3.20 6.22 -20.94
CA ASP A 15 -2.70 7.60 -20.85
C ASP A 15 -2.41 8.05 -19.41
N LEU A 16 -3.24 7.62 -18.46
CA LEU A 16 -3.15 7.97 -17.06
C LEU A 16 -3.10 6.71 -16.20
N LEU A 17 -2.00 6.54 -15.47
CA LEU A 17 -1.88 5.48 -14.48
C LEU A 17 -2.43 5.94 -13.13
N VAL A 18 -3.04 5.02 -12.39
CA VAL A 18 -3.61 5.25 -11.06
C VAL A 18 -2.71 4.57 -10.03
N MET A 19 -2.30 5.36 -9.03
CA MET A 19 -1.61 4.87 -7.85
C MET A 19 -2.53 5.02 -6.64
N ALA A 20 -2.71 3.93 -5.91
CA ALA A 20 -3.38 3.94 -4.61
C ALA A 20 -2.34 3.82 -3.49
N HIS A 21 -2.79 4.04 -2.25
CA HIS A 21 -1.92 4.06 -1.08
C HIS A 21 -2.62 3.38 0.09
N VAL A 22 -1.89 2.50 0.78
CA VAL A 22 -2.36 1.67 1.90
C VAL A 22 -1.36 1.77 3.05
N VAL A 23 -1.87 1.97 4.27
CA VAL A 23 -1.06 1.87 5.49
C VAL A 23 -1.12 0.43 5.98
N CYS A 24 0.03 -0.25 6.00
CA CYS A 24 0.11 -1.65 6.41
C CYS A 24 -0.44 -1.86 7.81
N GLY A 25 -1.27 -2.88 7.97
CA GLY A 25 -1.87 -3.25 9.25
C GLY A 25 -3.05 -2.38 9.68
N TYR A 26 -3.50 -1.43 8.84
CA TYR A 26 -4.73 -0.65 9.09
C TYR A 26 -5.82 -0.97 8.06
N PRO A 27 -7.05 -1.33 8.48
CA PRO A 27 -7.42 -1.70 9.86
C PRO A 27 -6.84 -3.06 10.28
N SER A 28 -6.39 -3.88 9.33
CA SER A 28 -5.65 -5.13 9.55
C SER A 28 -4.96 -5.56 8.25
N PHE A 29 -4.00 -6.49 8.32
CA PHE A 29 -3.41 -7.07 7.11
C PHE A 29 -4.41 -7.85 6.24
N GLU A 30 -5.43 -8.46 6.86
CA GLU A 30 -6.53 -9.12 6.13
C GLU A 30 -7.33 -8.10 5.31
N ALA A 31 -7.65 -6.95 5.90
CA ALA A 31 -8.30 -5.86 5.18
C ALA A 31 -7.40 -5.30 4.07
N ASN A 32 -6.09 -5.17 4.29
CA ASN A 32 -5.17 -4.75 3.24
C ASN A 32 -5.15 -5.73 2.06
N MET A 33 -5.24 -7.04 2.30
CA MET A 33 -5.33 -8.02 1.21
C MET A 33 -6.60 -7.82 0.37
N GLN A 34 -7.75 -7.64 1.04
CA GLN A 34 -9.02 -7.35 0.37
C GLN A 34 -8.97 -6.03 -0.41
N GLU A 35 -8.35 -4.99 0.17
CA GLU A 35 -8.13 -3.70 -0.50
C GLU A 35 -7.30 -3.87 -1.78
N LEU A 36 -6.21 -4.64 -1.73
CA LEU A 36 -5.36 -4.90 -2.89
C LEU A 36 -6.09 -5.68 -3.99
N GLU A 37 -6.88 -6.69 -3.64
CA GLU A 37 -7.73 -7.43 -4.59
C GLU A 37 -8.75 -6.49 -5.28
N ILE A 38 -9.45 -5.66 -4.49
CA ILE A 38 -10.40 -4.68 -5.02
C ILE A 38 -9.70 -3.65 -5.91
N MET A 39 -8.52 -3.15 -5.51
CA MET A 39 -7.73 -2.20 -6.30
C MET A 39 -7.29 -2.81 -7.63
N HIS A 40 -6.87 -4.09 -7.62
CA HIS A 40 -6.53 -4.82 -8.83
C HIS A 40 -7.72 -4.93 -9.78
N GLU A 41 -8.88 -5.37 -9.28
CA GLU A 41 -10.12 -5.46 -10.06
C GLU A 41 -10.59 -4.11 -10.60
N ALA A 42 -10.39 -3.03 -9.83
CA ALA A 42 -10.71 -1.66 -10.22
C ALA A 42 -9.71 -1.05 -11.22
N GLY A 43 -8.63 -1.75 -11.57
CA GLY A 43 -7.64 -1.30 -12.55
C GLY A 43 -6.64 -0.27 -12.02
N VAL A 44 -6.36 -0.29 -10.72
CA VAL A 44 -5.21 0.42 -10.12
C VAL A 44 -3.91 -0.17 -10.69
N ASP A 45 -2.99 0.69 -11.09
CA ASP A 45 -1.75 0.27 -11.74
C ASP A 45 -0.62 0.03 -10.73
N LEU A 46 -0.61 0.79 -9.63
CA LEU A 46 0.43 0.80 -8.60
C LEU A 46 -0.22 0.95 -7.22
N VAL A 47 0.34 0.28 -6.22
CA VAL A 47 -0.04 0.50 -4.82
C VAL A 47 1.21 0.80 -4.01
N GLU A 48 1.19 1.90 -3.28
CA GLU A 48 2.19 2.22 -2.26
C GLU A 48 1.79 1.58 -0.93
N LEU A 49 2.70 0.80 -0.34
CA LEU A 49 2.53 0.16 0.95
C LEU A 49 3.35 0.92 2.01
N GLN A 50 2.69 1.79 2.77
CA GLN A 50 3.33 2.54 3.84
C GLN A 50 3.52 1.68 5.08
N PHE A 51 4.71 1.77 5.65
CA PHE A 51 5.01 1.23 6.97
C PHE A 51 4.51 2.23 8.02
N PRO A 52 3.75 1.79 9.03
CA PRO A 52 3.23 2.71 10.02
C PRO A 52 4.38 3.26 10.88
N PHE A 53 4.40 4.58 11.10
CA PHE A 53 5.44 5.26 11.89
C PHE A 53 4.83 6.20 12.93
N SER A 54 5.54 6.38 14.06
CA SER A 54 5.01 7.08 15.24
C SER A 54 4.90 8.59 15.09
N GLU A 55 5.72 9.19 14.22
CA GLU A 55 5.71 10.63 13.95
C GLU A 55 5.54 10.94 12.44
N PRO A 56 4.35 10.70 11.88
CA PRO A 56 4.09 10.90 10.45
C PRO A 56 3.83 12.38 10.13
N SER A 57 4.84 13.24 10.33
CA SER A 57 4.71 14.71 10.25
C SER A 57 4.40 15.27 8.85
N ALA A 58 4.65 14.48 7.79
CA ALA A 58 4.32 14.83 6.42
C ALA A 58 2.90 14.39 6.01
N ASP A 59 2.24 13.58 6.84
CA ASP A 59 0.97 12.96 6.50
C ASP A 59 -0.24 13.81 6.94
N GLY A 60 -1.32 13.71 6.17
CA GLY A 60 -2.61 14.31 6.52
C GLY A 60 -3.29 13.58 7.69
N PRO A 61 -4.29 14.20 8.35
CA PRO A 61 -4.89 13.68 9.58
C PRO A 61 -5.49 12.27 9.47
N LEU A 62 -5.98 11.88 8.29
CA LEU A 62 -6.48 10.53 8.04
C LEU A 62 -5.35 9.48 8.08
N PHE A 63 -4.20 9.80 7.49
CA PHE A 63 -3.03 8.93 7.52
C PHE A 63 -2.39 8.90 8.89
N VAL A 64 -2.32 10.03 9.60
CA VAL A 64 -1.88 10.06 11.01
C VAL A 64 -2.72 9.10 11.86
N HIS A 65 -4.05 9.11 11.67
CA HIS A 65 -4.95 8.19 12.38
C HIS A 65 -4.70 6.72 12.01
N ALA A 66 -4.58 6.40 10.71
CA ALA A 66 -4.30 5.04 10.25
C ALA A 66 -2.97 4.49 10.79
N ASN A 67 -1.92 5.31 10.78
CA ASN A 67 -0.61 5.00 11.37
C ASN A 67 -0.76 4.68 12.86
N GLU A 68 -1.44 5.55 13.62
CA GLU A 68 -1.66 5.36 15.06
C GLU A 68 -2.42 4.06 15.36
N GLN A 69 -3.50 3.77 14.62
CA GLN A 69 -4.30 2.56 14.81
C GLN A 69 -3.52 1.28 14.45
N SER A 70 -2.74 1.32 13.37
CA SER A 70 -1.88 0.19 12.99
C SER A 70 -0.83 -0.09 14.07
N LEU A 71 -0.16 0.94 14.59
CA LEU A 71 0.82 0.79 15.67
C LEU A 71 0.18 0.28 16.96
N LYS A 72 -1.01 0.79 17.33
CA LYS A 72 -1.76 0.30 18.51
C LYS A 72 -2.17 -1.16 18.38
N SER A 73 -2.39 -1.63 17.16
CA SER A 73 -2.71 -3.03 16.85
C SER A 73 -1.48 -3.94 16.83
N GLY A 74 -0.29 -3.40 17.05
CA GLY A 74 0.95 -4.15 17.18
C GLY A 74 1.66 -4.43 15.86
N THR A 75 1.35 -3.71 14.79
CA THR A 75 2.04 -3.86 13.50
C THR A 75 3.54 -3.61 13.65
N THR A 76 4.34 -4.54 13.15
CA THR A 76 5.80 -4.49 13.15
C THR A 76 6.36 -4.41 11.73
N VAL A 77 7.60 -3.91 11.62
CA VAL A 77 8.36 -3.86 10.37
C VAL A 77 8.48 -5.24 9.72
N ASP A 78 8.73 -6.29 10.52
CA ASP A 78 8.84 -7.67 10.02
C ASP A 78 7.52 -8.15 9.41
N GLN A 79 6.38 -7.87 10.06
CA GLN A 79 5.06 -8.18 9.48
C GLN A 79 4.78 -7.42 8.19
N CYS A 80 5.22 -6.16 8.08
CA CYS A 80 5.12 -5.41 6.82
C CYS A 80 5.94 -6.06 5.71
N PHE A 81 7.17 -6.52 6.00
CA PHE A 81 7.98 -7.25 5.02
C PHE A 81 7.36 -8.61 4.64
N ASP A 82 6.84 -9.36 5.61
CA ASP A 82 6.14 -10.63 5.35
C ASP A 82 4.92 -10.40 4.45
N PHE A 83 4.13 -9.35 4.71
CA PHE A 83 3.00 -8.98 3.88
C PHE A 83 3.42 -8.57 2.47
N MET A 84 4.45 -7.72 2.33
CA MET A 84 4.97 -7.34 1.01
C MET A 84 5.43 -8.55 0.20
N LYS A 85 6.07 -9.53 0.85
CA LYS A 85 6.45 -10.77 0.19
C LYS A 85 5.22 -11.54 -0.29
N LEU A 86 4.20 -11.70 0.57
CA LEU A 86 2.96 -12.39 0.24
C LEU A 86 2.25 -11.80 -0.98
N VAL A 87 2.20 -10.47 -1.09
CA VAL A 87 1.45 -9.78 -2.17
C VAL A 87 2.26 -9.55 -3.45
N SER A 88 3.57 -9.85 -3.42
CA SER A 88 4.46 -9.72 -4.58
C SER A 88 4.75 -11.07 -5.27
N GLU A 89 4.28 -12.18 -4.69
CA GLU A 89 4.33 -13.53 -5.28
C GLU A 89 3.13 -13.78 -6.20
#